data_AF-A0A9K3GFA2-F1
#
_entry.id   AF-A0A9K3GFA2-F1
#
_cell.length_a   1.000
_cell.length_b   1.000
_cell.length_c   1.000
_cell.angle_alpha   90.00
_cell.angle_beta   90.00
_cell.angle_gamma   90.00
#
_symmetry.space_group_name_H-M   'P 1'
#
loop_
_entity.id
_entity.type
_entity.pdbx_description
1 polymer ?
#
loop_
_entity_poly.entity_id
_entity_poly.type
_entity_poly.pdbx_seq_one_letter_code
_entity_poly.pdbx_strand_id
1 'polypeptide(L)'
;MIDDHLVHLPTDGACIALESVPGYYLHTKRGKVYYDKAKHFGPKNTFRYIEIANEGPDHAVCQLVCTDGVLIVQKKKVVVTDRVTFNEKAPHKPENWGTFHIARVGPGEFAFYSLKKSSPFYLGHDGKHPAVDSLCATCSMFRLVTAPQVPITDVHGKRAKTRPST
;
A
#
# COMPACT_ATOMS: atom_id res chain seq x y z
N MET A 1 12.71 -18.97 -23.60
CA MET A 1 11.30 -18.92 -23.16
C MET A 1 11.32 -18.16 -21.86
N ILE A 2 10.79 -16.94 -21.85
CA ILE A 2 10.75 -16.07 -20.67
C ILE A 2 9.36 -16.31 -20.06
N ASP A 3 9.31 -16.78 -18.82
CA ASP A 3 8.07 -16.96 -18.06
C ASP A 3 7.58 -15.59 -17.57
N ASP A 4 6.78 -14.93 -18.42
CA ASP A 4 6.20 -13.60 -18.21
C ASP A 4 4.93 -13.62 -17.32
N HIS A 5 4.98 -14.30 -16.18
CA HIS A 5 3.81 -14.47 -15.30
C HIS A 5 4.00 -14.07 -13.84
N LEU A 6 5.14 -13.45 -13.49
CA LEU A 6 5.24 -12.78 -12.20
C LEU A 6 4.33 -11.54 -12.22
N VAL A 7 3.62 -11.28 -11.12
CA VAL A 7 3.12 -9.95 -10.76
C VAL A 7 4.35 -9.04 -10.60
N HIS A 8 4.95 -8.67 -11.73
CA HIS A 8 5.85 -7.55 -11.84
C HIS A 8 4.97 -6.33 -11.68
N LEU A 9 4.69 -6.01 -10.41
CA LEU A 9 4.25 -4.68 -10.07
C LEU A 9 5.30 -3.72 -10.61
N PRO A 10 4.91 -2.64 -11.30
CA PRO A 10 5.82 -1.75 -12.02
C PRO A 10 6.75 -0.92 -11.10
N THR A 11 7.20 -1.46 -9.97
CA THR A 11 7.37 -0.71 -8.73
C THR A 11 8.64 -0.99 -7.96
N ASP A 12 9.76 -1.32 -8.60
CA ASP A 12 11.02 -1.09 -7.91
C ASP A 12 11.28 0.43 -7.91
N GLY A 13 10.88 1.09 -6.83
CA GLY A 13 11.03 2.55 -6.70
C GLY A 13 10.06 3.39 -7.55
N ALA A 14 8.88 2.89 -7.92
CA ALA A 14 7.80 3.74 -8.46
C ALA A 14 6.82 4.20 -7.37
N CYS A 15 6.34 5.43 -7.50
CA CYS A 15 5.22 5.94 -6.72
C CYS A 15 3.90 5.42 -7.31
N ILE A 16 3.03 4.89 -6.46
CA ILE A 16 1.70 4.40 -6.85
C ILE A 16 0.60 5.09 -6.06
N ALA A 17 -0.59 5.20 -6.64
CA ALA A 17 -1.84 5.50 -5.95
C ALA A 17 -2.76 4.28 -6.02
N LEU A 18 -3.52 4.06 -4.95
CA LEU A 18 -4.48 2.96 -4.85
C LEU A 18 -5.87 3.49 -5.19
N GLU A 19 -6.38 3.14 -6.38
CA GLU A 19 -7.74 3.46 -6.82
C GLU A 19 -8.66 2.28 -6.50
N SER A 20 -9.54 2.41 -5.52
CA SER A 20 -10.57 1.41 -5.24
C SER A 20 -11.53 1.31 -6.42
N VAL A 21 -12.17 0.16 -6.57
CA VAL A 21 -13.30 0.01 -7.49
C VAL A 21 -14.57 0.27 -6.68
N PRO A 22 -15.35 1.37 -6.88
CA PRO A 22 -15.30 2.30 -8.00
C PRO A 22 -14.59 3.65 -7.73
N GLY A 23 -13.45 3.90 -8.38
CA GLY A 23 -12.86 5.22 -8.63
C GLY A 23 -12.48 6.11 -7.44
N TYR A 24 -12.37 5.59 -6.21
CA TYR A 24 -11.91 6.39 -5.06
C TYR A 24 -10.44 6.11 -4.75
N TYR A 25 -9.66 7.15 -4.49
CA TYR A 25 -8.25 7.03 -4.15
C TYR A 25 -8.04 6.96 -2.65
N LEU A 26 -7.20 6.03 -2.21
CA LEU A 26 -6.78 5.94 -0.83
C LEU A 26 -5.91 7.14 -0.45
N HIS A 27 -6.27 7.80 0.65
CA HIS A 27 -5.65 9.03 1.12
C HIS A 27 -5.41 8.98 2.63
N THR A 28 -4.25 9.47 3.09
CA THR A 28 -3.90 9.53 4.51
C THR A 28 -3.97 10.96 5.04
N LYS A 29 -4.57 11.14 6.22
CA LYS A 29 -4.62 12.46 6.88
C LYS A 29 -4.67 12.29 8.39
N ARG A 30 -3.73 12.91 9.12
CA ARG A 30 -3.71 12.95 10.60
C ARG A 30 -3.86 11.57 11.25
N GLY A 31 -3.10 10.57 10.81
CA GLY A 31 -3.13 9.23 11.43
C GLY A 31 -4.25 8.30 10.91
N LYS A 32 -5.07 8.75 9.95
CA LYS A 32 -6.25 8.05 9.47
C LYS A 32 -6.20 7.84 7.95
N VAL A 33 -6.84 6.77 7.50
CA VAL A 33 -7.06 6.45 6.09
C VAL A 33 -8.45 6.90 5.68
N TYR A 34 -8.56 7.48 4.49
CA TYR A 34 -9.78 7.99 3.87
C TYR A 34 -9.80 7.62 2.39
N TYR A 35 -10.95 7.78 1.76
CA TYR A 35 -11.11 7.63 0.31
C TYR A 35 -11.75 8.89 -0.26
N ASP A 36 -11.19 9.37 -1.36
CA ASP A 36 -11.65 10.58 -2.05
C ASP A 36 -11.70 10.34 -3.58
N LYS A 37 -12.64 10.96 -4.28
CA LYS A 37 -12.71 10.91 -5.75
C LYS A 37 -11.67 11.81 -6.43
N ALA A 38 -11.01 12.69 -5.67
CA ALA A 38 -10.05 13.64 -6.22
C ALA A 38 -8.74 12.95 -6.69
N LYS A 39 -8.40 13.10 -7.97
CA LYS A 39 -7.15 12.63 -8.61
C LYS A 39 -5.93 13.54 -8.36
N HIS A 40 -5.89 14.23 -7.22
CA HIS A 40 -4.75 15.11 -6.92
C HIS A 40 -3.62 14.31 -6.29
N PHE A 41 -2.66 13.84 -7.09
CA PHE A 41 -1.50 13.12 -6.58
C PHE A 41 -0.60 14.06 -5.75
N GLY A 42 -0.44 13.71 -4.49
CA GLY A 42 0.43 14.38 -3.54
C GLY A 42 0.97 13.39 -2.51
N PRO A 43 1.71 13.87 -1.50
CA PRO A 43 2.42 12.98 -0.58
C PRO A 43 1.54 12.00 0.20
N LYS A 44 0.25 12.37 0.35
CA LYS A 44 -0.72 11.70 1.22
C LYS A 44 -1.55 10.61 0.52
N ASN A 45 -1.56 10.57 -0.80
CA ASN A 45 -2.26 9.56 -1.59
C ASN A 45 -1.32 8.86 -2.59
N THR A 46 -0.02 9.00 -2.34
CA THR A 46 1.06 8.35 -3.09
C THR A 46 1.86 7.45 -2.16
N PHE A 47 2.04 6.20 -2.57
CA PHE A 47 2.64 5.13 -1.80
C PHE A 47 3.82 4.52 -2.57
N ARG A 48 4.76 3.97 -1.83
CA ARG A 48 5.79 3.05 -2.30
C ARG A 48 5.31 1.64 -1.99
N TYR A 49 5.29 0.80 -3.02
CA TYR A 49 5.18 -0.64 -2.85
C TYR A 49 6.56 -1.18 -2.47
N ILE A 50 6.63 -1.99 -1.43
CA ILE A 50 7.86 -2.67 -1.00
C ILE A 50 7.52 -4.14 -0.94
N GLU A 51 8.12 -4.94 -1.82
CA GLU A 51 8.03 -6.39 -1.73
C GLU A 51 8.88 -6.90 -0.56
N ILE A 52 8.29 -7.78 0.25
CA ILE A 52 8.96 -8.44 1.38
C ILE A 52 9.25 -9.90 1.04
N ALA A 53 8.29 -10.57 0.41
CA ALA A 53 8.42 -11.93 -0.06
C ALA A 53 7.56 -12.14 -1.29
N ASN A 54 8.07 -12.89 -2.25
CA ASN A 54 7.29 -13.39 -3.38
C ASN A 54 6.71 -14.75 -2.99
N GLU A 55 5.39 -14.91 -3.10
CA GLU A 55 4.68 -16.15 -2.74
C GLU A 55 4.08 -16.87 -3.96
N GLY A 56 4.33 -16.36 -5.17
CA GLY A 56 3.84 -16.94 -6.40
C GLY A 56 3.58 -15.89 -7.49
N PRO A 57 3.16 -16.34 -8.68
CA PRO A 57 2.92 -15.46 -9.83
C PRO A 57 1.86 -14.39 -9.52
N ASP A 58 0.83 -14.73 -8.76
CA ASP A 58 -0.29 -13.83 -8.44
C ASP A 58 -0.30 -13.33 -6.99
N HIS A 59 0.74 -13.66 -6.20
CA HIS A 59 0.78 -13.44 -4.76
C HIS A 59 2.13 -12.91 -4.29
N ALA A 60 2.11 -11.82 -3.53
CA ALA A 60 3.29 -11.33 -2.84
C ALA A 60 2.93 -10.83 -1.45
N VAL A 61 3.91 -10.78 -0.56
CA VAL A 61 3.83 -10.08 0.72
C VAL A 61 4.49 -8.73 0.55
N CYS A 62 3.78 -7.67 0.92
CA CYS A 62 4.24 -6.31 0.69
C CYS A 62 3.94 -5.37 1.87
N GLN A 63 4.60 -4.20 1.83
CA GLN A 63 4.30 -3.02 2.63
C GLN A 63 3.91 -1.85 1.73
N LEU A 64 2.95 -1.04 2.19
CA LEU A 64 2.49 0.18 1.53
C LEU A 64 2.92 1.40 2.35
N VAL A 65 3.98 2.08 1.92
CA VAL A 65 4.54 3.23 2.63
C VAL A 65 4.18 4.53 1.92
N CYS A 66 3.45 5.42 2.59
CA CYS A 66 3.19 6.77 2.10
C CYS A 66 4.50 7.52 1.93
N THR A 67 4.56 8.39 0.92
CA THR A 67 5.77 9.19 0.66
C THR A 67 6.09 10.21 1.76
N ASP A 68 5.20 10.45 2.73
CA ASP A 68 5.48 11.20 3.96
C ASP A 68 6.04 10.33 5.12
N GLY A 69 6.47 9.09 4.83
CA GLY A 69 7.09 8.17 5.80
C GLY A 69 6.07 7.49 6.72
N VAL A 70 4.83 7.33 6.24
CA VAL A 70 3.75 6.76 7.04
C VAL A 70 3.32 5.41 6.47
N LEU A 71 3.31 4.37 7.31
CA LEU A 71 2.85 3.03 6.92
C LEU A 71 1.36 2.87 7.20
N ILE A 72 0.64 2.23 6.29
CA ILE A 72 -0.73 1.79 6.56
C ILE A 72 -0.65 0.57 7.49
N VAL A 73 -1.17 0.70 8.71
CA VAL A 73 -1.17 -0.36 9.71
C VAL A 73 -2.56 -0.61 10.25
N GLN A 74 -2.73 -1.71 10.97
CA GLN A 74 -3.95 -1.97 11.71
C GLN A 74 -3.69 -1.90 13.22
N LYS A 75 -4.31 -0.92 13.87
CA LYS A 75 -4.34 -0.83 15.34
C LYS A 75 -5.72 -1.28 15.80
N LYS A 76 -5.77 -2.41 16.52
CA LYS A 76 -7.01 -3.10 16.91
C LYS A 76 -7.85 -3.41 15.66
N LYS A 77 -9.12 -2.99 15.61
CA LYS A 77 -10.05 -3.16 14.47
C LYS A 77 -10.06 -1.98 13.49
N VAL A 78 -9.11 -1.05 13.59
CA VAL A 78 -9.09 0.18 12.78
C VAL A 78 -7.82 0.23 11.95
N VAL A 79 -7.97 0.49 10.64
CA VAL A 79 -6.84 0.85 9.78
C VAL A 79 -6.45 2.28 10.06
N VAL A 80 -5.22 2.44 10.50
CA VAL A 80 -4.63 3.73 10.83
C VAL A 80 -3.32 3.86 10.09
N THR A 81 -2.71 5.02 10.21
CA THR A 81 -1.42 5.27 9.57
C THR A 81 -0.42 5.49 10.70
N ASP A 82 0.66 4.69 10.75
CA ASP A 82 1.70 4.84 11.76
C ASP A 82 2.95 5.47 11.17
N ARG A 83 3.59 6.33 11.95
CA ARG A 83 4.87 6.89 11.54
C ARG A 83 5.93 5.82 11.74
N VAL A 84 6.58 5.42 10.64
CA VAL A 84 7.74 4.53 10.70
C VAL A 84 8.90 5.22 10.01
N THR A 85 10.09 5.09 10.60
CA THR A 85 11.31 5.48 9.91
C THR A 85 11.49 4.53 8.75
N PHE A 86 11.19 5.00 7.53
CA PHE A 86 11.37 4.21 6.32
C PHE A 86 12.84 3.81 6.17
N ASN A 87 13.11 2.51 6.23
CA ASN A 87 14.41 1.94 5.89
C ASN A 87 14.22 0.96 4.74
N GLU A 88 14.48 1.43 3.53
CA GLU A 88 14.41 0.65 2.29
C GLU A 88 15.25 -0.64 2.33
N LYS A 89 16.31 -0.67 3.15
CA LYS A 89 17.22 -1.82 3.28
C LYS A 89 16.80 -2.83 4.35
N ALA A 90 15.76 -2.54 5.13
CA ALA A 90 15.29 -3.41 6.19
C ALA A 90 13.75 -3.30 6.30
N PRO A 91 13.00 -3.91 5.35
CA PRO A 91 11.56 -4.00 5.46
C PRO A 91 11.19 -4.63 6.81
N HIS A 92 10.14 -4.12 7.46
CA HIS A 92 9.73 -4.71 8.73
C HIS A 92 9.27 -6.16 8.49
N LYS A 93 9.64 -7.06 9.40
CA LYS A 93 9.33 -8.51 9.27
C LYS A 93 7.86 -8.78 8.90
N PRO A 94 7.54 -9.85 8.15
CA PRO A 94 6.19 -10.23 7.72
C PRO A 94 5.17 -10.31 8.86
N GLU A 95 5.62 -10.71 10.05
CA GLU A 95 4.85 -10.84 11.29
C GLU A 95 4.50 -9.50 11.97
N ASN A 96 4.99 -8.37 11.44
CA ASN A 96 4.75 -7.03 11.97
C ASN A 96 3.52 -6.35 11.37
N TRP A 97 3.07 -5.29 12.04
CA TRP A 97 1.89 -4.52 11.65
C TRP A 97 2.17 -3.78 10.33
N GLY A 98 1.21 -3.82 9.40
CA GLY A 98 1.31 -3.11 8.10
C GLY A 98 1.89 -3.92 6.94
N THR A 99 1.94 -5.25 7.09
CA THR A 99 2.19 -6.19 5.99
C THR A 99 0.88 -6.71 5.40
N PHE A 100 0.86 -6.86 4.09
CA PHE A 100 -0.30 -7.32 3.33
C PHE A 100 0.11 -8.43 2.37
N HIS A 101 -0.67 -9.49 2.29
CA HIS A 101 -0.72 -10.30 1.08
C HIS A 101 -1.40 -9.46 0.00
N ILE A 102 -0.70 -9.17 -1.08
CA ILE A 102 -1.31 -8.66 -2.31
C ILE A 102 -1.64 -9.86 -3.20
N ALA A 103 -2.86 -9.91 -3.70
CA ALA A 103 -3.32 -10.94 -4.62
C ALA A 103 -3.93 -10.29 -5.85
N ARG A 104 -3.57 -10.76 -7.05
CA ARG A 104 -4.28 -10.39 -8.27
C ARG A 104 -5.65 -11.07 -8.26
N VAL A 105 -6.71 -10.27 -8.43
CA VAL A 105 -8.12 -10.75 -8.38
C VAL A 105 -8.85 -10.52 -9.70
N GLY A 106 -8.24 -9.79 -10.63
CA GLY A 106 -8.75 -9.54 -11.97
C GLY A 106 -7.70 -8.93 -12.90
N PRO A 107 -8.07 -8.60 -14.15
CA PRO A 107 -7.18 -7.89 -15.08
C PRO A 107 -6.79 -6.49 -14.55
N GLY A 108 -5.58 -6.38 -13.98
CA GLY A 108 -5.08 -5.12 -13.39
C GLY A 108 -5.71 -4.76 -12.04
N GLU A 109 -6.41 -5.70 -11.41
CA GLU A 109 -7.09 -5.51 -10.12
C GLU A 109 -6.46 -6.38 -9.03
N PHE A 110 -6.25 -5.76 -7.87
CA PHE A 110 -5.52 -6.34 -6.75
C PHE A 110 -6.30 -6.19 -5.45
N ALA A 111 -6.20 -7.19 -4.58
CA ALA A 111 -6.70 -7.13 -3.22
C ALA A 111 -5.52 -7.14 -2.23
N PHE A 112 -5.64 -6.39 -1.15
CA PHE A 112 -4.64 -6.32 -0.08
C PHE A 112 -5.23 -6.90 1.20
N TYR A 113 -4.74 -8.06 1.62
CA TYR A 113 -5.18 -8.77 2.81
C TYR A 113 -4.14 -8.67 3.92
N SER A 114 -4.53 -8.17 5.09
CA SER A 114 -3.59 -7.99 6.20
C SER A 114 -3.14 -9.31 6.80
N LEU A 115 -1.83 -9.42 7.00
CA LEU A 115 -1.16 -10.56 7.61
C LEU A 115 -1.30 -10.64 9.14
N LYS A 116 -2.01 -9.70 9.76
CA LYS A 116 -2.16 -9.67 11.21
C LYS A 116 -3.08 -10.81 11.69
N LYS A 117 -2.48 -11.89 12.20
CA LYS A 117 -3.17 -13.12 12.65
C LYS A 117 -4.38 -12.90 13.57
N SER A 118 -4.33 -11.89 14.44
CA SER A 118 -5.40 -11.65 15.43
C SER A 118 -6.59 -10.86 14.91
N SER A 119 -6.52 -10.25 13.73
CA SER A 119 -7.62 -9.46 13.17
C SER A 119 -7.45 -9.30 11.67
N PRO A 120 -7.52 -10.39 10.89
CA PRO A 120 -7.40 -10.29 9.44
C PRO A 120 -8.46 -9.37 8.85
N PHE A 121 -8.11 -8.62 7.81
CA PHE A 121 -9.02 -7.75 7.08
C PHE A 121 -8.49 -7.51 5.68
N TYR A 122 -9.37 -7.14 4.77
CA TYR A 122 -8.99 -6.57 3.48
C TYR A 122 -8.96 -5.05 3.59
N LEU A 123 -7.92 -4.44 3.04
CA LEU A 123 -7.95 -3.01 2.76
C LEU A 123 -9.15 -2.75 1.84
N GLY A 124 -9.95 -1.74 2.16
CA GLY A 124 -11.19 -1.58 1.43
C GLY A 124 -11.93 -0.29 1.74
N HIS A 125 -12.91 0.02 0.90
CA HIS A 125 -13.79 1.18 0.98
C HIS A 125 -15.25 0.70 0.92
N ASP A 126 -15.91 0.59 2.07
CA ASP A 126 -17.35 0.30 2.18
C ASP A 126 -18.20 1.58 2.31
N GLY A 127 -17.61 2.75 2.03
CA GLY A 127 -18.21 4.07 2.23
C GLY A 127 -18.02 4.67 3.64
N LYS A 128 -17.57 3.88 4.63
CA LYS A 128 -17.35 4.37 6.01
C LYS A 128 -16.03 3.92 6.63
N HIS A 129 -15.50 2.77 6.23
CA HIS A 129 -14.39 2.09 6.87
C HIS A 129 -13.27 1.80 5.86
N PRO A 130 -12.00 1.95 6.28
CA PRO A 130 -10.83 1.57 5.51
C PRO A 130 -10.48 0.07 5.53
N ALA A 131 -11.28 -0.73 6.21
CA ALA A 131 -11.17 -2.18 6.27
C ALA A 131 -12.52 -2.82 5.99
N VAL A 132 -12.50 -3.97 5.33
CA VAL A 132 -13.66 -4.84 5.16
C VAL A 132 -13.29 -6.27 5.54
N ASP A 133 -14.25 -7.00 6.11
CA ASP A 133 -14.02 -8.34 6.65
C ASP A 133 -13.97 -9.43 5.56
N SER A 134 -14.41 -9.13 4.34
CA SER A 134 -14.49 -10.09 3.23
C SER A 134 -14.08 -9.47 1.90
N LEU A 135 -13.59 -10.33 0.99
CA LEU A 135 -13.28 -9.93 -0.38
C LEU A 135 -14.57 -9.53 -1.11
N CYS A 136 -14.55 -8.36 -1.71
CA CYS A 136 -15.71 -7.69 -2.27
C CYS A 136 -15.30 -6.88 -3.50
N ALA A 137 -15.91 -7.18 -4.65
CA ALA A 137 -15.52 -6.58 -5.93
C ALA A 137 -15.56 -5.05 -5.94
N THR A 138 -16.49 -4.46 -5.20
CA THR A 138 -16.72 -3.01 -5.17
C THR A 138 -16.19 -2.34 -3.91
N CYS A 139 -15.51 -3.09 -3.03
CA CYS A 139 -15.09 -2.53 -1.75
C CYS A 139 -13.73 -3.03 -1.25
N SER A 140 -13.09 -4.02 -1.87
CA SER A 140 -11.75 -4.48 -1.47
C SER A 140 -10.78 -4.66 -2.64
N MET A 141 -11.15 -4.20 -3.84
CA MET A 141 -10.33 -4.30 -5.05
C MET A 141 -9.76 -2.94 -5.41
N PHE A 142 -8.50 -2.93 -5.83
CA PHE A 142 -7.75 -1.75 -6.20
C PHE A 142 -7.09 -1.90 -7.56
N ARG A 143 -7.05 -0.82 -8.31
CA ARG A 143 -6.14 -0.62 -9.43
C ARG A 143 -4.94 0.17 -8.94
N LEU A 144 -3.76 -0.27 -9.37
CA LEU A 144 -2.51 0.41 -9.04
C LEU A 144 -2.24 1.44 -10.14
N VAL A 145 -2.36 2.72 -9.79
CA VAL A 145 -2.17 3.83 -10.72
C VAL A 145 -0.78 4.39 -10.51
N THR A 146 0.04 4.47 -11.55
CA THR A 146 1.35 5.14 -11.45
C THR A 146 1.15 6.60 -11.09
N ALA A 147 1.81 7.05 -10.03
CA ALA A 147 1.78 8.43 -9.56
C ALA A 147 3.13 9.13 -9.86
N PRO A 148 3.14 10.47 -9.99
CA PRO A 148 4.39 11.22 -10.08
C PRO A 148 5.32 10.90 -8.91
N GLN A 149 6.63 10.91 -9.16
CA GLN A 149 7.62 10.71 -8.11
C GLN A 149 7.52 11.83 -7.08
N VAL A 150 7.06 11.50 -5.87
CA VAL A 150 7.02 12.43 -4.75
C VAL A 150 8.30 12.24 -3.91
N PRO A 151 9.07 13.30 -3.62
CA PRO A 151 10.22 13.21 -2.73
C PRO A 151 9.78 12.68 -1.36
N ILE A 152 10.46 11.64 -0.87
CA ILE A 152 10.18 11.14 0.48
C ILE A 152 10.72 12.16 1.48
N THR A 153 9.86 12.60 2.39
CA THR A 153 10.27 13.33 3.59
C THR A 153 10.24 12.38 4.78
N ASP A 154 11.26 12.40 5.60
CA ASP A 154 11.27 11.69 6.88
C ASP A 154 10.14 12.20 7.81
N VAL A 155 9.93 11.50 8.91
CA VAL A 155 8.90 11.82 9.91
C VAL A 155 9.05 13.21 10.57
N HIS A 156 10.19 13.88 10.35
CA HIS A 156 10.49 15.23 10.82
C HIS A 156 10.38 16.29 9.70
N GLY A 157 9.89 15.91 8.51
CA GLY A 157 9.76 16.81 7.36
C GLY A 157 11.08 17.12 6.65
N LYS A 158 12.18 16.45 7.01
CA LYS A 158 13.45 16.56 6.29
C LYS A 158 13.40 15.61 5.10
N ARG A 159 13.93 16.02 3.95
CA ARG A 159 14.05 15.12 2.79
C ARG A 159 14.79 13.84 3.23
N ALA A 160 14.17 12.67 3.05
CA ALA A 160 14.85 11.41 3.28
C ALA A 160 16.08 11.41 2.38
N LYS A 161 17.27 11.30 2.99
CA LYS A 161 18.52 11.23 2.23
C LYS A 161 18.50 9.91 1.46
N THR A 162 18.02 9.93 0.23
CA THR A 162 18.32 8.90 -0.75
C THR A 162 19.82 8.92 -0.92
N ARG A 163 20.53 7.98 -0.29
CA ARG A 163 21.93 7.75 -0.64
C ARG A 163 21.91 7.35 -2.12
N PRO A 164 22.66 8.04 -2.98
CA PRO A 164 22.80 7.61 -4.36
C PRO A 164 23.24 6.15 -4.36
N SER A 165 22.54 5.29 -5.10
CA SER A 165 23.01 3.96 -5.42
C SER A 165 24.26 4.13 -6.30
N THR A 166 25.43 3.97 -5.70
CA THR A 166 26.65 3.62 -6.44
C THR A 166 26.58 2.17 -6.86
#